data_AF-A0A7C4K1J2-F1
#
_entry.id   AF-A0A7C4K1J2-F1
#
_cell.length_a   1.000
_cell.length_b   1.000
_cell.length_c   1.000
_cell.angle_alpha   90.00
_cell.angle_beta   90.00
_cell.angle_gamma   90.00
#
_symmetry.space_group_name_H-M   'P 1'
#
loop_
_entity.id
_entity.type
_entity.pdbx_description
1 polymer ?
#
loop_
_entity_poly.entity_id
_entity_poly.type
_entity_poly.pdbx_seq_one_letter_code
_entity_poly.pdbx_strand_id
1 'polypeptide(L)'
;MEERTYAVPFALVGFFLTSKPVEESIRDDVTPEELEKLQEIIQRMLFTEGVQVAIYPSVVPPDQAEDAVEELEDLIFGEEE
;
A
#
# COMPACT_ATOMS: atom_id res chain seq x y z
N MET A 1 29.85 2.22 -7.85
CA MET A 1 29.19 2.31 -6.53
C MET A 1 27.93 1.49 -6.68
N GLU A 2 27.75 0.42 -5.92
CA GLU A 2 26.46 -0.29 -5.92
C GLU A 2 25.37 0.71 -5.54
N GLU A 3 24.35 0.85 -6.39
CA GLU A 3 23.16 1.63 -6.08
C GLU A 3 22.47 0.94 -4.90
N ARG A 4 22.53 1.58 -3.73
CA ARG A 4 21.83 1.10 -2.55
C ARG A 4 20.36 1.46 -2.69
N THR A 5 19.52 0.46 -2.86
CA THR A 5 18.06 0.59 -2.77
C THR A 5 17.64 0.54 -1.31
N TYR A 6 16.74 1.43 -0.91
CA TYR A 6 16.12 1.43 0.42
C TYR A 6 14.62 1.23 0.25
N ALA A 7 14.02 0.28 0.97
CA ALA A 7 12.57 0.30 1.14
C ALA A 7 12.25 1.14 2.37
N VAL A 8 11.25 2.00 2.22
CA VAL A 8 10.76 2.85 3.30
C VAL A 8 9.25 2.64 3.36
N PRO A 9 8.72 2.08 4.46
CA PRO A 9 7.28 1.96 4.60
C PRO A 9 6.67 3.36 4.67
N PHE A 10 5.55 3.55 3.99
CA PHE A 10 4.79 4.80 4.02
C PHE A 10 3.30 4.51 4.13
N ALA A 11 2.57 5.43 4.77
CA ALA A 11 1.13 5.28 5.00
C ALA A 11 0.37 6.47 4.40
N LEU A 12 -0.78 6.19 3.78
CA LEU A 12 -1.75 7.20 3.39
C LEU A 12 -2.94 7.13 4.34
N VAL A 13 -3.14 8.18 5.14
CA VAL A 13 -4.24 8.26 6.11
C VAL A 13 -5.42 8.99 5.47
N GLY A 14 -6.53 8.27 5.30
CA GLY A 14 -7.79 8.81 4.80
C GLY A 14 -8.93 8.56 5.80
N PHE A 15 -10.00 9.34 5.66
CA PHE A 15 -11.24 9.11 6.40
C PHE A 15 -12.41 9.14 5.42
N PHE A 16 -13.34 8.20 5.56
CA PHE A 16 -14.55 8.15 4.77
C PHE A 16 -15.79 8.09 5.68
N LEU A 17 -16.90 8.60 5.18
CA LEU A 17 -18.18 8.57 5.87
C LEU A 17 -19.10 7.59 5.15
N THR A 18 -19.74 6.72 5.92
CA THR A 18 -20.70 5.73 5.40
C THR A 18 -21.89 5.60 6.33
N SER A 19 -23.05 5.28 5.76
CA SER A 19 -24.25 4.84 6.51
C SER A 19 -24.45 3.32 6.47
N LYS A 20 -23.53 2.59 5.81
CA LYS A 20 -23.52 1.13 5.69
C LYS A 20 -22.53 0.51 6.70
N PRO A 21 -22.61 -0.81 6.95
CA PRO A 21 -21.53 -1.54 7.62
C PRO A 21 -20.18 -1.28 6.94
N VAL A 22 -19.10 -1.29 7.72
CA VAL A 22 -17.74 -0.97 7.25
C VAL A 22 -17.30 -1.97 6.19
N GLU A 23 -17.59 -3.25 6.43
CA GLU A 23 -17.27 -4.38 5.57
C GLU A 23 -17.93 -4.27 4.20
N GLU A 24 -19.12 -3.66 4.12
CA GLU A 24 -19.84 -3.41 2.87
C GLU A 24 -19.42 -2.08 2.20
N SER A 25 -18.60 -1.28 2.88
CA SER A 25 -18.18 0.04 2.41
C SER A 25 -16.82 0.00 1.70
N ILE A 26 -16.12 -1.12 1.76
CA ILE A 26 -14.79 -1.33 1.17
C ILE A 26 -14.94 -2.38 0.07
N ARG A 27 -14.34 -2.11 -1.09
CA ARG A 27 -14.23 -3.12 -2.15
C ARG A 27 -13.14 -4.11 -1.78
N ASP A 28 -13.50 -5.38 -1.75
CA ASP A 28 -12.60 -6.53 -1.54
C ASP A 28 -12.19 -7.20 -2.86
N ASP A 29 -12.73 -6.74 -3.99
CA ASP A 29 -12.57 -7.30 -5.32
C ASP A 29 -11.62 -6.50 -6.23
N VAL A 30 -10.67 -5.76 -5.66
CA VAL A 30 -9.73 -4.92 -6.43
C VAL A 30 -8.79 -5.82 -7.24
N THR A 31 -8.83 -5.68 -8.56
CA THR A 31 -7.97 -6.46 -9.45
C THR A 31 -6.52 -5.95 -9.47
N PRO A 32 -5.53 -6.79 -9.84
CA PRO A 32 -4.14 -6.35 -9.97
C PRO A 32 -3.96 -5.14 -10.89
N GLU A 33 -4.68 -5.08 -12.02
CA GLU A 33 -4.60 -3.96 -12.96
C GLU A 33 -5.19 -2.65 -12.37
N GLU A 34 -6.26 -2.74 -11.57
CA GLU A 34 -6.79 -1.58 -10.84
C GLU A 34 -5.81 -1.09 -9.77
N LEU A 35 -5.13 -2.02 -9.10
CA LEU A 35 -4.13 -1.72 -8.09
C LEU A 35 -2.90 -1.03 -8.69
N GLU A 36 -2.40 -1.53 -9.82
CA GLU A 36 -1.29 -0.91 -10.57
C GLU A 36 -1.62 0.53 -10.95
N LYS A 37 -2.83 0.78 -11.46
CA LYS A 37 -3.29 2.15 -11.80
C LYS A 37 -3.30 3.06 -10.58
N LEU A 38 -3.73 2.56 -9.42
CA LEU A 38 -3.74 3.33 -8.18
C LEU A 38 -2.31 3.65 -7.72
N GLN A 39 -1.40 2.68 -7.78
CA GLN A 39 0.02 2.86 -7.47
C GLN A 39 0.67 3.88 -8.39
N GLU A 40 0.42 3.83 -9.70
CA GLU A 40 0.93 4.82 -10.66
C GLU A 40 0.45 6.24 -10.33
N ILE A 41 -0.82 6.40 -9.93
CA ILE A 41 -1.37 7.69 -9.51
C ILE A 41 -0.65 8.19 -8.26
N ILE A 42 -0.50 7.35 -7.23
CA ILE A 42 0.18 7.71 -5.98
C ILE A 42 1.63 8.10 -6.26
N GLN A 43 2.35 7.27 -7.02
CA GLN A 43 3.74 7.49 -7.42
C GLN A 43 3.92 8.85 -8.09
N ARG A 44 3.13 9.14 -9.13
CA ARG A 44 3.24 10.38 -9.90
C ARG A 44 2.86 11.64 -9.12
N MET A 45 2.00 11.50 -8.11
CA MET A 45 1.48 12.63 -7.34
C MET A 45 2.33 12.96 -6.12
N LEU A 46 2.88 11.95 -5.45
CA LEU A 46 3.51 12.11 -4.14
C LEU A 46 5.02 11.94 -4.14
N PHE A 47 5.59 11.29 -5.16
CA PHE A 47 7.01 10.95 -5.20
C PHE A 47 7.73 11.56 -6.40
N THR A 48 9.05 11.75 -6.25
CA THR A 48 9.92 12.20 -7.35
C THR A 48 10.23 11.06 -8.32
N GLU A 49 10.79 11.40 -9.49
CA GLU A 49 11.18 10.40 -10.50
C GLU A 49 12.10 9.31 -9.92
N GLY A 50 11.89 8.06 -10.34
CA GLY A 50 12.69 6.91 -9.94
C GLY A 50 12.22 6.16 -8.68
N VAL A 51 11.20 6.65 -7.96
CA VAL A 51 10.64 5.95 -6.78
C VAL A 51 9.60 4.93 -7.22
N GLN A 52 9.74 3.67 -6.82
CA GLN A 52 8.72 2.64 -7.01
C GLN A 52 7.77 2.59 -5.82
N VAL A 53 6.49 2.34 -6.07
CA VAL A 53 5.44 2.31 -5.05
C VAL A 53 4.66 1.01 -5.18
N ALA A 54 4.55 0.28 -4.08
CA ALA A 54 3.65 -0.86 -3.90
C ALA A 54 2.68 -0.55 -2.77
N ILE A 55 1.41 -0.92 -2.92
CA ILE A 55 0.38 -0.77 -1.88
C ILE A 55 -0.42 -2.07 -1.77
N TYR A 56 -0.81 -2.43 -0.55
CA TYR A 56 -1.74 -3.51 -0.30
C TYR A 56 -3.10 -2.90 0.10
N PRO A 57 -4.19 -3.17 -0.63
CA PRO A 57 -5.49 -2.60 -0.33
C PRO A 57 -6.14 -3.37 0.83
N SER A 58 -5.97 -2.89 2.06
CA SER A 58 -6.69 -3.39 3.22
C SER A 58 -7.07 -2.24 4.15
N VAL A 59 -8.22 -2.37 4.82
CA VAL A 59 -8.52 -1.52 5.97
C VAL A 59 -7.84 -2.15 7.17
N VAL A 60 -6.80 -1.49 7.61
CA VAL A 60 -6.02 -1.90 8.76
C VAL A 60 -6.58 -1.17 9.99
N PRO A 61 -7.14 -1.90 10.96
CA PRO A 61 -7.46 -1.33 12.27
C PRO A 61 -6.25 -0.56 12.83
N PRO A 62 -6.45 0.53 13.59
CA PRO A 62 -5.34 1.32 14.12
C PRO A 62 -4.33 0.51 14.94
N ASP A 63 -4.79 -0.55 15.60
CA ASP A 63 -4.02 -1.51 16.38
C ASP A 63 -3.25 -2.54 15.54
N GLN A 64 -3.58 -2.70 14.25
CA GLN A 64 -2.96 -3.64 13.32
C GLN A 64 -2.07 -2.95 12.27
N ALA A 65 -1.92 -1.63 12.36
CA ALA A 65 -1.14 -0.83 11.42
C ALA A 65 0.34 -1.22 11.40
N GLU A 66 0.87 -1.69 12.54
CA GLU A 66 2.24 -2.18 12.68
C GLU A 66 2.41 -3.53 11.96
N ASP A 67 1.51 -4.48 12.17
CA ASP A 67 1.52 -5.81 11.50
C ASP A 67 1.42 -5.69 9.97
N ALA A 68 0.59 -4.77 9.46
CA ALA A 68 0.45 -4.54 8.03
C ALA A 68 1.72 -3.94 7.39
N VAL A 69 2.54 -3.23 8.17
CA VAL A 69 3.84 -2.74 7.71
C VAL A 69 4.84 -3.90 7.60
N GLU A 70 4.85 -4.82 8.57
CA GLU A 70 5.69 -6.02 8.52
C GLU A 70 5.37 -6.90 7.30
N GLU A 71 4.08 -7.14 6.99
CA GLU A 71 3.69 -7.89 5.78
C GLU A 71 4.13 -7.21 4.47
N LEU A 72 4.12 -5.87 4.43
CA LEU A 72 4.60 -5.12 3.26
C LEU A 72 6.12 -5.21 3.09
N GLU A 73 6.87 -5.24 4.19
CA GLU A 73 8.32 -5.46 4.15
C GLU A 73 8.63 -6.86 3.62
N ASP A 74 7.91 -7.89 4.08
CA ASP A 74 8.04 -9.26 3.58
C ASP A 74 7.66 -9.37 2.09
N LEU A 75 6.65 -8.63 1.61
CA LEU A 75 6.31 -8.62 0.18
C LEU A 75 7.43 -8.00 -0.69
N ILE A 76 8.15 -7.02 -0.16
CA ILE A 76 9.22 -6.30 -0.88
C ILE A 76 10.56 -7.06 -0.83
N PHE A 77 10.83 -7.79 0.25
CA PHE A 77 12.12 -8.43 0.51
C PHE A 77 12.10 -9.96 0.63
N GLY A 78 10.92 -10.57 0.75
CA GLY A 78 10.74 -11.99 1.08
C GLY A 78 10.81 -12.97 -0.07
N GLU A 79 11.13 -12.55 -1.30
CA GLU A 79 11.50 -13.47 -2.40
C GLU A 79 13.00 -13.84 -2.37
N GLU A 80 13.53 -14.18 -1.20
CA GLU A 80 14.81 -14.89 -1.06
C GLU A 80 14.64 -16.19 -0.23
N GLU A 81 13.98 -17.18 -0.82
CA GLU A 81 14.26 -18.62 -0.57
C GLU A 81 14.74 -19.31 -1.85
#